data_AF-A0A7W6RCC1-F1
#
_entry.id   AF-A0A7W6RCC1-F1
#
_cell.length_a   1.000
_cell.length_b   1.000
_cell.length_c   1.000
_cell.angle_alpha   90.00
_cell.angle_beta   90.00
_cell.angle_gamma   90.00
#
_symmetry.space_group_name_H-M   'P 1'
#
loop_
_entity.id
_entity.type
_entity.pdbx_description
1 polymer ?
#
loop_
_entity_poly.entity_id
_entity_poly.type
_entity_poly.pdbx_seq_one_letter_code
_entity_poly.pdbx_strand_id
1 'polypeptide(L)'
;MRYEKENPVFDPAYLGDTKLYPAEHVDIFWRRDENFLIRDVEVALAPRDALKNPEKQQRYSQWRKTWTANLGNSCADWMQPNGTTPAEVFGVLLSCGFADHLELKHALREFSSIQGCDWARDMLKGLPVEEDAPDRG
;
A
#
# COMPACT_ATOMS: atom_id res chain seq x y z
N MET A 1 6.93 9.90 -0.69
CA MET A 1 7.06 8.69 0.12
C MET A 1 7.02 9.10 1.60
N ARG A 2 5.85 9.04 2.25
CA ARG A 2 5.74 9.26 3.72
C ARG A 2 6.31 8.10 4.54
N TYR A 3 6.74 7.05 3.84
CA TYR A 3 6.87 5.69 4.33
C TYR A 3 7.86 5.46 5.47
N GLU A 4 8.96 6.21 5.58
CA GLU A 4 9.98 5.92 6.59
C GLU A 4 9.58 6.32 8.01
N LYS A 5 8.78 7.39 8.16
CA LYS A 5 8.42 7.92 9.49
C LYS A 5 7.14 7.29 10.04
N GLU A 6 6.28 6.77 9.17
CA GLU A 6 4.93 6.32 9.52
C GLU A 6 4.78 4.79 9.53
N ASN A 7 5.55 4.05 8.72
CA ASN A 7 5.59 2.59 8.78
C ASN A 7 6.48 2.11 9.95
N PRO A 8 5.91 1.51 11.01
CA PRO A 8 6.65 1.18 12.23
C PRO A 8 7.69 0.08 12.06
N VAL A 9 7.67 -0.65 10.94
CA VAL A 9 8.56 -1.77 10.64
C VAL A 9 9.42 -1.53 9.41
N PHE A 10 9.41 -0.30 8.89
CA PHE A 10 10.25 0.09 7.76
C PHE A 10 11.72 -0.26 8.05
N ASP A 11 12.33 -0.92 7.07
CA ASP A 11 13.74 -1.25 7.09
C ASP A 11 14.29 -1.12 5.67
N PRO A 12 15.12 -0.10 5.39
CA PRO A 12 15.59 0.19 4.04
C PRO A 12 16.51 -0.92 3.50
N ALA A 13 17.01 -1.84 4.34
CA ALA A 13 17.80 -2.98 3.91
C ALA A 13 17.04 -3.91 2.95
N TYR A 14 15.70 -3.87 2.97
CA TYR A 14 14.86 -4.71 2.12
C TYR A 14 14.48 -4.06 0.78
N LEU A 15 14.90 -2.82 0.52
CA LEU A 15 14.55 -2.10 -0.72
C LEU A 15 15.35 -2.55 -1.95
N GLY A 16 16.41 -3.32 -1.74
CA GLY A 16 17.32 -3.77 -2.79
C GLY A 16 17.81 -2.63 -3.69
N ASP A 17 18.21 -2.98 -4.90
CA ASP A 17 18.71 -2.00 -5.88
C ASP A 17 17.60 -1.20 -6.56
N THR A 18 16.38 -1.75 -6.63
CA THR A 18 15.26 -1.13 -7.33
C THR A 18 14.60 -0.01 -6.53
N LYS A 19 14.89 0.11 -5.23
CA LYS A 19 14.21 1.02 -4.29
C LYS A 19 12.68 0.83 -4.25
N LEU A 20 12.22 -0.36 -4.61
CA LEU A 20 10.81 -0.75 -4.61
C LEU A 20 10.64 -1.84 -3.56
N TYR A 21 9.46 -1.94 -2.96
CA TYR A 21 9.17 -2.97 -1.97
C TYR A 21 9.03 -4.34 -2.63
N PRO A 22 9.79 -5.36 -2.20
CA PRO A 22 9.57 -6.72 -2.63
C PRO A 22 8.15 -7.17 -2.25
N ALA A 23 7.41 -7.77 -3.18
CA ALA A 23 6.02 -8.18 -2.96
C ALA A 23 5.83 -9.20 -1.82
N GLU A 24 6.89 -9.95 -1.51
CA GLU A 24 6.98 -10.88 -0.37
C GLU A 24 7.19 -10.22 0.98
N HIS A 25 7.38 -8.90 1.02
CA HIS A 25 7.62 -8.12 2.22
C HIS A 25 6.63 -6.98 2.39
N VAL A 26 5.50 -6.99 1.69
CA VAL A 26 4.49 -5.93 1.83
C VAL A 26 3.23 -6.40 2.51
N ASP A 27 2.65 -5.49 3.26
CA ASP A 27 1.25 -5.52 3.65
C ASP A 27 0.52 -4.32 3.04
N ILE A 28 -0.69 -4.57 2.55
CA ILE A 28 -1.55 -3.56 1.95
C ILE A 28 -2.70 -3.30 2.92
N PHE A 29 -2.88 -2.03 3.28
CA PHE A 29 -3.88 -1.54 4.21
C PHE A 29 -4.85 -0.63 3.49
N TRP A 30 -6.10 -0.59 3.95
CA TRP A 30 -7.06 0.39 3.45
C TRP A 30 -8.05 0.84 4.53
N ARG A 31 -8.59 2.05 4.34
CA ARG A 31 -9.70 2.60 5.13
C ARG A 31 -10.94 2.74 4.26
N ARG A 32 -12.09 2.66 4.91
CA ARG A 32 -13.39 2.97 4.32
C ARG A 32 -14.01 4.17 5.00
N ASP A 33 -14.78 4.95 4.24
CA ASP A 33 -15.63 6.00 4.77
C ASP A 33 -16.98 5.45 5.27
N GLU A 34 -17.88 6.35 5.68
CA GLU A 34 -19.22 6.00 6.15
C GLU A 34 -20.12 5.40 5.06
N ASN A 35 -19.77 5.61 3.78
CA ASN A 35 -20.45 5.04 2.61
C ASN A 35 -19.80 3.73 2.13
N PHE A 36 -18.86 3.17 2.90
CA PHE A 36 -18.07 1.99 2.58
C PHE A 36 -17.16 2.12 1.35
N LEU A 37 -16.92 3.34 0.86
CA LEU A 37 -15.99 3.62 -0.23
C LEU A 37 -14.55 3.67 0.30
N ILE A 38 -13.59 3.25 -0.53
CA ILE A 38 -12.17 3.30 -0.17
C ILE A 38 -11.71 4.76 -0.09
N ARG A 39 -11.18 5.15 1.07
CA ARG A 39 -10.76 6.53 1.36
C ARG A 39 -9.28 6.66 1.70
N ASP A 40 -8.59 5.54 1.92
CA ASP A 40 -7.14 5.58 2.10
C ASP A 40 -6.59 4.18 1.80
N VAL A 41 -5.37 4.14 1.28
CA VAL A 41 -4.63 2.91 1.02
C VAL A 41 -3.19 3.17 1.44
N GLU A 42 -2.57 2.20 2.10
CA GLU A 42 -1.13 2.25 2.37
C GLU A 42 -0.49 0.91 2.06
N VAL A 43 0.62 0.94 1.34
CA VAL A 43 1.50 -0.22 1.18
C VAL A 43 2.67 -0.07 2.14
N ALA A 44 2.72 -0.92 3.15
CA ALA A 44 3.79 -0.93 4.13
C ALA A 44 4.77 -2.08 3.87
N LEU A 45 6.06 -1.74 3.86
CA LEU A 45 7.15 -2.70 3.91
C LEU A 45 7.20 -3.35 5.31
N ALA A 46 6.75 -4.60 5.41
CA ALA A 46 6.64 -5.41 6.62
C ALA A 46 7.33 -6.79 6.46
N PRO A 47 8.68 -6.83 6.43
CA PRO A 47 9.41 -8.08 6.38
C PRO A 47 9.23 -8.86 7.69
N ARG A 48 8.97 -10.17 7.60
CA ARG A 48 8.72 -11.04 8.77
C ARG A 48 9.86 -11.03 9.78
N ASP A 49 11.09 -10.88 9.29
CA ASP A 49 12.28 -10.83 10.14
C ASP A 49 12.33 -9.55 10.98
N ALA A 50 11.87 -8.41 10.46
CA ALA A 50 11.75 -7.19 11.26
C ALA A 50 10.69 -7.33 12.37
N LEU A 51 9.64 -8.11 12.12
CA LEU A 51 8.59 -8.42 13.10
C LEU A 51 9.02 -9.41 14.19
N LYS A 52 10.22 -10.02 14.10
CA LYS A 52 10.79 -10.82 15.21
C LYS A 52 11.23 -9.95 16.38
N ASN A 53 11.47 -8.65 16.15
CA ASN A 53 11.76 -7.70 17.23
C ASN A 53 10.43 -7.35 17.96
N PRO A 54 10.32 -7.61 19.28
CA PRO A 54 9.07 -7.41 20.02
C PRO A 54 8.55 -5.96 20.02
N GLU A 55 9.44 -4.97 20.06
CA GLU A 55 9.06 -3.55 20.05
C GLU A 55 8.50 -3.16 18.68
N LYS A 56 9.20 -3.54 17.60
CA LYS A 56 8.73 -3.34 16.23
C LYS A 56 7.38 -4.04 16.01
N GLN A 57 7.24 -5.29 16.48
CA GLN A 57 6.01 -6.05 16.40
C GLN A 57 4.85 -5.36 17.14
N GLN A 58 5.10 -4.85 18.35
CA GLN A 58 4.10 -4.16 19.15
C GLN A 58 3.63 -2.87 18.45
N ARG A 59 4.57 -2.04 17.99
CA ARG A 59 4.26 -0.80 17.27
C ARG A 59 3.49 -1.08 15.98
N TYR A 60 3.91 -2.09 15.22
CA TYR A 60 3.20 -2.56 14.03
C TYR A 60 1.77 -3.00 14.35
N SER A 61 1.60 -3.78 15.43
CA SER A 61 0.31 -4.29 15.86
C SER A 61 -0.64 -3.20 16.34
N GLN A 62 -0.11 -2.09 16.88
CA GLN A 62 -0.91 -0.92 17.24
C GLN A 62 -1.29 -0.12 15.99
N TRP A 63 -0.32 0.16 15.14
CA TRP A 63 -0.53 0.90 13.90
C TRP A 63 -1.52 0.19 12.96
N ARG A 64 -1.41 -1.13 12.77
CA ARG A 64 -2.32 -1.90 11.91
C ARG A 64 -3.78 -1.80 12.34
N LYS A 65 -4.05 -1.62 13.65
CA LYS A 65 -5.42 -1.49 14.20
C LYS A 65 -6.09 -0.18 13.84
N THR A 66 -5.33 0.80 13.32
CA THR A 66 -5.89 2.07 12.86
C THR A 66 -6.51 1.97 11.46
N TRP A 67 -6.28 0.86 10.76
CA TRP A 67 -6.80 0.59 9.42
C TRP A 67 -8.09 -0.24 9.50
N THR A 68 -8.96 -0.08 8.50
CA THR A 68 -10.21 -0.84 8.44
C THR A 68 -9.93 -2.31 8.15
N ALA A 69 -9.01 -2.58 7.23
CA ALA A 69 -8.59 -3.93 6.88
C ALA A 69 -7.20 -3.92 6.25
N ASN A 70 -6.60 -5.11 6.16
CA ASN A 70 -5.31 -5.32 5.55
C ASN A 70 -5.18 -6.72 4.94
N LEU A 71 -4.33 -6.86 3.93
CA LEU A 71 -3.92 -8.13 3.35
C LEU A 71 -2.47 -8.05 2.87
N GLY A 72 -1.68 -9.11 3.08
CA GLY A 72 -0.27 -9.11 2.70
C GLY A 72 0.55 -10.24 3.31
N ASN A 73 1.86 -10.05 3.37
CA ASN A 73 2.84 -10.96 3.96
C ASN A 73 2.52 -11.40 5.41
N SER A 74 1.86 -10.56 6.22
CA SER A 74 1.39 -10.95 7.55
C SER A 74 0.24 -11.96 7.53
N CYS A 75 -0.39 -12.18 6.37
CA CYS A 75 -1.38 -13.21 6.13
C CYS A 75 -0.72 -14.47 5.53
N ALA A 76 -1.04 -15.65 6.07
CA ALA A 76 -0.51 -16.92 5.57
C ALA A 76 -0.99 -17.25 4.13
N ASP A 77 -2.09 -16.65 3.69
CA ASP A 77 -2.70 -16.93 2.38
C ASP A 77 -2.00 -16.19 1.23
N TRP A 78 -1.35 -15.05 1.49
CA TRP A 78 -0.67 -14.24 0.49
C TRP A 78 0.55 -14.93 -0.14
N MET A 79 1.28 -15.70 0.67
CA MET A 79 2.56 -16.31 0.29
C MET A 79 2.41 -17.72 -0.29
N GLN A 80 1.18 -18.18 -0.55
CA GLN A 80 0.95 -19.50 -1.15
C GLN A 80 1.11 -19.45 -2.68
N PRO A 81 1.40 -20.57 -3.36
CA PRO A 81 1.53 -20.62 -4.82
C PRO A 81 0.30 -20.10 -5.61
N ASN A 82 -0.87 -20.08 -4.97
CA ASN A 82 -2.13 -19.51 -5.48
C ASN A 82 -2.68 -18.44 -4.53
N GLY A 83 -1.79 -17.77 -3.80
CA GLY A 83 -2.13 -16.70 -2.87
C GLY A 83 -2.60 -15.44 -3.59
N THR A 84 -3.28 -14.57 -2.86
CA THR A 84 -3.77 -13.30 -3.41
C THR A 84 -2.60 -12.39 -3.79
N THR A 85 -2.60 -11.93 -5.03
CA THR A 85 -1.61 -11.00 -5.58
C THR A 85 -1.99 -9.54 -5.30
N PRO A 86 -1.03 -8.59 -5.37
CA PRO A 86 -1.36 -7.17 -5.30
C PRO A 86 -2.42 -6.73 -6.33
N ALA A 87 -2.35 -7.26 -7.55
CA ALA A 87 -3.32 -6.92 -8.60
C ALA A 87 -4.75 -7.36 -8.22
N GLU A 88 -4.91 -8.55 -7.63
CA GLU A 88 -6.20 -9.03 -7.16
C GLU A 88 -6.73 -8.20 -5.99
N VAL A 89 -5.88 -7.80 -5.04
CA VAL A 89 -6.29 -6.85 -3.99
C VAL A 89 -6.78 -5.56 -4.60
N PHE A 90 -6.02 -4.98 -5.52
CA PHE A 90 -6.42 -3.74 -6.17
C PHE A 90 -7.76 -3.91 -6.91
N GLY A 91 -7.99 -5.04 -7.56
CA GLY A 91 -9.28 -5.38 -8.18
C GLY A 91 -10.44 -5.42 -7.18
N VAL A 92 -10.22 -5.96 -5.98
CA VAL A 92 -11.22 -5.94 -4.89
C VAL A 92 -11.48 -4.50 -4.41
N LEU A 93 -10.44 -3.70 -4.21
CA LEU A 93 -10.58 -2.29 -3.81
C LEU A 93 -11.34 -1.50 -4.87
N LEU A 94 -11.02 -1.70 -6.15
CA LEU A 94 -11.70 -1.07 -7.28
C LEU A 94 -13.17 -1.46 -7.34
N SER A 95 -13.50 -2.73 -7.07
CA SER A 95 -14.88 -3.23 -7.02
C SER A 95 -15.68 -2.65 -5.85
N CYS A 96 -15.01 -2.28 -4.75
CA CYS A 96 -15.63 -1.56 -3.63
C CYS A 96 -15.87 -0.08 -3.94
N GLY A 97 -15.16 0.48 -4.93
CA GLY A 97 -15.20 1.89 -5.29
C GLY A 97 -14.33 2.77 -4.39
N PHE A 98 -13.75 3.81 -4.97
CA PHE A 98 -13.00 4.85 -4.24
C PHE A 98 -13.90 6.04 -3.96
N ALA A 99 -13.67 6.73 -2.85
CA ALA A 99 -14.43 7.91 -2.45
C ALA A 99 -14.36 9.02 -3.51
N ASP A 100 -13.19 9.19 -4.12
CA ASP A 100 -12.97 10.09 -5.24
C ASP A 100 -11.77 9.65 -6.10
N HIS A 101 -11.46 10.45 -7.13
CA HIS A 101 -10.35 10.17 -8.05
C HIS A 101 -8.97 10.39 -7.41
N LEU A 102 -8.85 11.25 -6.41
CA LEU A 102 -7.59 11.46 -5.68
C LEU A 102 -7.23 10.22 -4.89
N GLU A 103 -8.20 9.57 -4.24
CA GLU A 103 -7.99 8.34 -3.50
C GLU A 103 -7.59 7.17 -4.42
N LEU A 104 -8.19 7.08 -5.60
CA LEU A 104 -7.76 6.11 -6.63
C LEU A 104 -6.31 6.39 -7.07
N LYS A 105 -5.97 7.65 -7.36
CA LYS A 105 -4.62 8.05 -7.77
C LYS A 105 -3.60 7.80 -6.66
N HIS A 106 -3.98 8.03 -5.41
CA HIS A 106 -3.18 7.73 -4.23
C HIS A 106 -2.93 6.22 -4.11
N ALA A 107 -3.98 5.40 -4.19
CA ALA A 107 -3.83 3.95 -4.18
C ALA A 107 -2.90 3.47 -5.31
N LEU A 108 -3.06 3.98 -6.54
CA LEU A 108 -2.14 3.63 -7.64
C LEU A 108 -0.68 3.99 -7.32
N ARG A 109 -0.41 5.13 -6.66
CA ARG A 109 0.94 5.49 -6.20
C ARG A 109 1.47 4.51 -5.16
N GLU A 110 0.65 4.09 -4.22
CA GLU A 110 1.02 3.08 -3.22
C GLU A 110 1.39 1.75 -3.88
N PHE A 111 0.53 1.22 -4.76
CA PHE A 111 0.81 -0.01 -5.48
C PHE A 111 2.03 0.11 -6.41
N SER A 112 2.29 1.29 -6.97
CA SER A 112 3.47 1.55 -7.80
C SER A 112 4.80 1.42 -7.05
N SER A 113 4.77 1.43 -5.71
CA SER A 113 5.95 1.20 -4.87
C SER A 113 6.35 -0.28 -4.79
N ILE A 114 5.48 -1.21 -5.18
CA ILE A 114 5.72 -2.65 -5.11
C ILE A 114 6.45 -3.14 -6.37
N GLN A 115 7.46 -4.00 -6.21
CA GLN A 115 8.08 -4.74 -7.30
C GLN A 115 7.04 -5.58 -8.06
N GLY A 116 7.12 -5.61 -9.39
CA GLY A 116 6.16 -6.35 -10.24
C GLY A 116 4.79 -5.66 -10.44
N CYS A 117 4.51 -4.54 -9.76
CA CYS A 117 3.30 -3.73 -10.02
C CYS A 117 3.52 -2.71 -11.15
N ASP A 118 4.03 -3.15 -12.30
CA ASP A 118 4.24 -2.27 -13.47
C ASP A 118 2.93 -1.71 -14.01
N TRP A 119 1.85 -2.48 -13.90
CA TRP A 119 0.50 -2.02 -14.24
C TRP A 119 0.11 -0.74 -13.47
N ALA A 120 0.46 -0.61 -12.19
CA ALA A 120 0.13 0.58 -11.40
C ALA A 120 0.96 1.78 -11.87
N ARG A 121 2.25 1.55 -12.16
CA ARG A 121 3.15 2.55 -12.74
C ARG A 121 2.65 3.02 -14.11
N ASP A 122 2.17 2.11 -14.94
CA ASP A 122 1.67 2.43 -16.29
C ASP A 122 0.32 3.16 -16.24
N MET A 123 -0.59 2.74 -15.36
CA MET A 123 -1.86 3.45 -15.13
C MET A 123 -1.62 4.89 -14.67
N LEU A 124 -0.64 5.14 -13.79
CA LEU A 124 -0.29 6.50 -13.36
C LEU A 124 0.18 7.39 -14.49
N LYS A 125 0.88 6.85 -15.51
CA LYS A 125 1.30 7.63 -16.69
C LYS A 125 0.12 8.06 -17.56
N GLY A 126 -0.97 7.28 -17.54
CA GLY A 126 -2.20 7.57 -18.28
C GLY A 126 -3.14 8.56 -17.59
N LEU A 127 -2.88 8.90 -16.32
CA LEU A 127 -3.68 9.89 -15.59
C LEU A 127 -3.16 11.30 -15.89
N PRO A 128 -4.06 12.28 -16.11
CA PRO A 128 -3.65 13.66 -16.29
C PRO A 128 -2.84 14.12 -15.06
N VAL A 129 -1.69 14.74 -15.33
CA VAL A 129 -0.98 15.52 -14.32
C VAL A 129 -1.93 16.63 -13.92
N GLU A 130 -2.21 16.78 -12.63
CA GLU A 130 -2.95 17.95 -12.18
C GLU A 130 -2.07 19.15 -12.49
N GLU A 131 -2.47 19.95 -13.48
CA GLU A 131 -1.95 21.31 -13.60
C GLU A 131 -2.36 22.01 -12.30
N ASP A 132 -1.37 22.43 -11.51
CA ASP A 132 -1.58 23.38 -10.43
C ASP A 132 -2.41 24.52 -11.02
N ALA A 133 -3.65 24.66 -10.52
CA ALA A 133 -4.48 25.78 -10.92
C ALA A 133 -3.67 27.05 -10.64
N PRO A 134 -3.48 27.95 -11.62
CA PRO A 134 -2.70 29.15 -11.39
C PRO A 134 -3.36 29.92 -10.25
N ASP A 135 -2.58 30.25 -9.22
CA ASP A 135 -2.98 31.13 -8.14
C ASP A 135 -3.63 32.37 -8.79
N ARG A 136 -4.96 32.48 -8.62
CA ARG A 136 -5.68 33.67 -9.03
C ARG A 136 -5.28 34.77 -8.04
N GLY A 137 -4.41 35.65 -8.51
CA GLY A 137 -4.07 36.92 -7.85
C GLY A 137 -5.23 37.91 -7.79
#